data_AF-A0A3B1CVQ6-F1
#
_entry.id   AF-A0A3B1CVQ6-F1
#
_cell.length_a   1.000
_cell.length_b   1.000
_cell.length_c   1.000
_cell.angle_alpha   90.00
_cell.angle_beta   90.00
_cell.angle_gamma   90.00
#
_symmetry.space_group_name_H-M   'P 1'
#
loop_
_entity.id
_entity.type
_entity.pdbx_description
1 polymer ?
#
loop_
_entity_poly.entity_id
_entity_poly.type
_entity_poly.pdbx_seq_one_letter_code
_entity_poly.pdbx_strand_id
1 'polypeptide(L)' 'MFNKKNDRIETLIGSNTTIKGDIEIKGTIRIDGRFEGTIKADWIVVGENGHLKGDAFANGVVAGGTVEGNISTSESV' A
#
# COMPACT_ATOMS: atom_id res chain seq x y z
N MET A 1 3.26 -8.70 19.26
CA MET A 1 2.80 -9.90 18.53
C MET A 1 1.86 -9.42 17.43
N PHE A 2 2.28 -9.42 16.16
CA PHE A 2 1.42 -9.06 15.04
C PHE A 2 0.47 -10.22 14.75
N ASN A 3 -0.83 -9.96 14.89
CA ASN A 3 -1.87 -10.98 14.84
C ASN A 3 -2.10 -11.43 13.39
N LYS A 4 -2.04 -12.74 13.19
CA LYS A 4 -1.92 -13.49 11.94
C LYS A 4 -3.23 -13.55 11.11
N LYS A 5 -4.03 -12.47 11.11
CA LYS A 5 -5.36 -12.43 10.46
C LYS A 5 -5.42 -11.66 9.14
N ASN A 6 -4.39 -10.90 8.75
CA ASN A 6 -4.39 -10.08 7.53
C ASN A 6 -3.39 -10.51 6.43
N ASP A 7 -2.88 -11.75 6.48
CA ASP A 7 -1.92 -12.27 5.48
C ASP A 7 -2.53 -12.54 4.08
N ARG A 8 -3.81 -12.23 3.87
CA ARG A 8 -4.42 -12.33 2.54
C ARG A 8 -4.19 -11.03 1.78
N ILE A 9 -3.17 -11.04 0.92
CA ILE A 9 -3.03 -10.03 -0.12
C ILE A 9 -4.20 -10.24 -1.10
N GLU A 10 -5.12 -9.29 -1.15
CA GLU A 10 -6.26 -9.34 -2.07
C GLU A 10 -5.90 -8.76 -3.43
N THR A 11 -5.07 -7.71 -3.43
CA THR A 11 -4.62 -7.05 -4.66
C THR A 11 -3.10 -6.95 -4.67
N LEU A 12 -2.49 -7.29 -5.82
CA LEU A 12 -1.06 -7.16 -6.06
C LEU A 12 -0.81 -6.30 -7.30
N ILE A 13 -0.05 -5.22 -7.12
CA ILE A 13 0.51 -4.43 -8.22
C ILE A 13 1.93 -4.93 -8.45
N GLY A 14 2.15 -5.57 -9.60
CA GLY A 14 3.45 -6.13 -9.97
C GLY A 14 4.51 -5.07 -10.30
N SER A 15 5.78 -5.48 -10.30
CA SER A 15 6.94 -4.60 -10.50
C SER A 15 6.99 -3.87 -11.85
N ASN A 16 6.43 -4.47 -12.90
CA ASN A 16 6.32 -3.86 -14.23
C ASN A 16 4.99 -3.12 -14.46
N THR A 17 4.34 -2.69 -13.39
CA THR A 17 3.07 -1.95 -13.46
C THR A 17 3.27 -0.53 -12.97
N THR A 18 2.78 0.44 -13.74
CA THR A 18 2.63 1.83 -13.31
C THR A 18 1.15 2.19 -13.31
N ILE A 19 0.64 2.63 -12.17
CA ILE A 19 -0.74 3.11 -12.04
C ILE A 19 -0.69 4.60 -11.68
N LYS A 20 -1.55 5.38 -12.33
CA LYS A 20 -1.77 6.80 -12.02
C LYS A 20 -3.25 7.06 -11.82
N GLY A 21 -3.60 7.68 -10.69
CA GLY A 21 -4.99 7.98 -10.32
C GLY A 21 -5.33 7.50 -8.92
N ASP A 22 -6.62 7.33 -8.65
CA ASP A 22 -7.12 6.97 -7.32
C ASP A 22 -7.61 5.52 -7.28
N ILE A 23 -7.24 4.78 -6.23
CA ILE A 23 -7.68 3.41 -5.99
C ILE A 23 -8.32 3.32 -4.61
N GLU A 24 -9.48 2.67 -4.56
CA GLU A 24 -10.13 2.24 -3.33
C GLU A 24 -10.35 0.73 -3.37
N ILE A 25 -9.83 0.02 -2.38
CA ILE A 25 -10.05 -1.40 -2.19
C ILE A 25 -10.47 -1.70 -0.76
N LYS A 26 -11.14 -2.83 -0.57
CA LYS A 26 -11.30 -3.46 0.75
C LYS A 26 -10.20 -4.49 0.93
N GLY A 27 -9.67 -4.63 2.13
CA GLY A 27 -8.58 -5.56 2.42
C GLY A 27 -7.18 -5.02 2.13
N THR A 28 -6.24 -5.95 1.88
CA THR A 28 -4.80 -5.66 1.79
C THR A 28 -4.35 -5.51 0.34
N ILE A 29 -3.66 -4.40 0.03
CA ILE A 29 -2.94 -4.19 -1.24
C ILE A 29 -1.43 -4.34 -1.05
N ARG A 30 -0.78 -5.04 -1.96
CA ARG A 30 0.67 -5.08 -2.08
C ARG A 30 1.13 -4.36 -3.36
N ILE A 31 2.13 -3.50 -3.22
CA ILE A 31 2.67 -2.68 -4.29
C ILE A 31 4.16 -3.02 -4.45
N ASP A 32 4.50 -3.74 -5.50
CA ASP A 32 5.88 -4.01 -5.92
C ASP A 32 6.28 -3.16 -7.16
N GLY A 33 5.34 -2.43 -7.76
CA GLY A 33 5.55 -1.51 -8.90
C GLY A 33 5.45 -0.03 -8.51
N ARG A 34 5.04 0.81 -9.47
CA ARG A 34 4.92 2.27 -9.28
C ARG A 34 3.46 2.71 -9.19
N PHE A 35 3.12 3.46 -8.15
CA PHE A 35 1.81 4.06 -7.96
C PHE A 35 1.94 5.56 -7.77
N GLU A 36 1.15 6.35 -8.50
CA GLU A 36 1.08 7.81 -8.35
C GLU A 36 -0.38 8.27 -8.17
N GLY A 37 -0.77 8.79 -7.01
CA GLY A 37 -2.12 9.30 -6.72
C GLY A 37 -2.59 8.95 -5.30
N THR A 38 -3.89 8.71 -5.13
CA THR A 38 -4.48 8.39 -3.81
C THR A 38 -4.80 6.91 -3.65
N ILE A 39 -4.45 6.31 -2.51
CA ILE A 39 -4.83 4.93 -2.15
C ILE A 39 -5.66 4.92 -0.88
N LYS A 40 -6.78 4.21 -0.92
CA LYS A 40 -7.58 3.84 0.26
C LYS A 40 -7.67 2.32 0.35
N ALA A 41 -7.18 1.75 1.44
CA ALA A 41 -7.20 0.30 1.69
C ALA A 41 -7.25 0.03 3.19
N ASP A 42 -7.58 -1.20 3.60
CA ASP A 42 -7.47 -1.55 5.03
C ASP A 42 -5.99 -1.65 5.42
N TRP A 43 -5.18 -2.27 4.56
CA TRP A 43 -3.73 -2.41 4.74
C TRP A 43 -2.98 -2.17 3.45
N ILE A 44 -1.87 -1.42 3.52
CA ILE A 44 -0.99 -1.18 2.37
C ILE A 44 0.39 -1.77 2.66
N VAL A 45 0.86 -2.62 1.77
CA VAL A 45 2.21 -3.18 1.81
C VAL A 45 2.97 -2.66 0.60
N VAL A 46 3.97 -1.81 0.84
CA VAL A 46 4.90 -1.38 -0.21
C VAL A 46 6.09 -2.32 -0.15
N GLY A 47 6.23 -3.20 -1.14
CA GLY A 47 7.36 -4.12 -1.22
C GLY A 47 8.67 -3.39 -1.55
N GLU A 48 9.79 -4.09 -1.51
CA GLU A 48 11.13 -3.50 -1.66
C GLU A 48 11.33 -2.70 -2.95
N ASN A 49 10.75 -3.17 -4.06
CA ASN A 49 10.77 -2.49 -5.36
C ASN A 49 9.58 -1.55 -5.57
N GLY A 50 8.68 -1.47 -4.59
CA GLY A 50 7.48 -0.65 -4.63
C GLY A 50 7.82 0.84 -4.47
N HIS A 51 7.18 1.66 -5.29
CA HIS A 51 7.28 3.12 -5.23
C HIS A 51 5.88 3.73 -5.20
N LEU A 52 5.49 4.24 -4.02
CA LEU A 52 4.22 4.91 -3.82
C LEU A 52 4.44 6.42 -3.75
N LYS A 53 3.79 7.18 -4.63
CA LYS A 53 3.83 8.63 -4.64
C LYS A 53 2.42 9.22 -4.51
N GLY A 54 2.17 10.00 -3.47
CA GLY A 54 0.87 10.62 -3.21
C GLY A 54 0.32 10.28 -1.83
N ASP A 55 -1.01 10.25 -1.69
CA ASP A 55 -1.66 10.15 -0.38
C ASP A 55 -2.18 8.73 -0.13
N ALA A 56 -1.85 8.16 1.01
CA ALA A 56 -2.25 6.81 1.42
C ALA A 56 -3.08 6.85 2.70
N PHE A 57 -4.26 6.25 2.67
CA PHE A 57 -5.16 6.13 3.82
C PHE A 57 -5.39 4.65 4.11
N ALA A 58 -4.92 4.19 5.26
CA ALA A 58 -5.11 2.80 5.66
C ALA A 58 -5.16 2.63 7.18
N ASN A 59 -5.66 1.48 7.64
CA ASN A 59 -5.53 1.14 9.06
C ASN A 59 -4.08 0.87 9.41
N GLY A 60 -3.36 0.16 8.54
CA GLY A 60 -1.93 -0.11 8.70
C GLY A 60 -1.15 -0.05 7.40
N VAL A 61 0.12 0.36 7.51
CA VAL A 61 1.05 0.39 6.37
C VAL A 61 2.35 -0.30 6.73
N VAL A 62 2.85 -1.15 5.83
CA VAL A 62 4.16 -1.77 5.90
C VAL A 62 4.98 -1.28 4.71
N ALA A 63 6.03 -0.51 4.96
CA ALA A 63 6.88 0.06 3.92
C ALA A 63 8.25 -0.63 3.88
N GLY A 64 8.44 -1.53 2.93
CA GLY A 64 9.76 -2.08 2.56
C GLY A 64 10.42 -1.34 1.39
N GLY A 65 9.65 -0.61 0.58
CA GLY A 65 10.13 0.20 -0.54
C GLY A 65 10.10 1.70 -0.26
N THR A 66 9.91 2.50 -1.32
CA THR A 66 9.91 3.97 -1.24
C THR A 66 8.49 4.53 -1.18
N VAL A 67 8.25 5.45 -0.24
CA VAL A 67 6.99 6.20 -0.14
C VAL A 67 7.27 7.70 -0.17
N GLU A 68 6.72 8.40 -1.14
CA GLU A 68 6.81 9.85 -1.34
C GLU A 68 5.42 10.49 -1.24
N GLY A 69 5.05 10.98 -0.06
CA GLY A 69 3.79 11.70 0.15
C GLY A 69 3.26 11.55 1.56
N ASN A 70 1.95 11.71 1.75
CA ASN A 70 1.35 11.66 3.07
C ASN A 70 0.73 10.28 3.33
N ILE A 71 1.10 9.66 4.44
CA ILE A 71 0.47 8.44 4.91
C ILE A 71 -0.37 8.79 6.14
N SER A 72 -1.68 8.60 6.03
CA SER A 72 -2.60 8.70 7.15
C SER A 72 -2.96 7.29 7.60
N THR A 73 -2.43 6.89 8.76
CA THR A 73 -2.73 5.60 9.40
C THR A 73 -3.29 5.77 10.80
N SER A 74 -4.24 4.91 11.16
CA SER A 74 -4.69 4.74 12.55
C SER A 74 -3.76 3.81 13.35
N GLU A 75 -3.04 2.90 12.70
CA GLU A 75 -1.98 2.07 13.28
C GLU A 75 -0.72 2.13 12.40
N SER A 76 0.43 2.48 12.99
CA SER A 76 1.73 2.43 12.30
C SER A 76 2.61 1.38 12.99
N VAL A 77 3.28 0.55 12.19
CA VAL A 77 4.19 -0.49 12.67
C VAL A 77 5.54 -0.37 11.97
#